data_AF-A0A549YFQ7-F1
#
_entry.id   AF-A0A549YFQ7-F1
#
_cell.length_a   1.000
_cell.length_b   1.000
_cell.length_c   1.000
_cell.angle_alpha   90.00
_cell.angle_beta   90.00
_cell.angle_gamma   90.00
#
_symmetry.space_group_name_H-M   'P 1'
#
loop_
_entity.id
_entity.type
_entity.pdbx_description
1 polymer ?
#
loop_
_entity_poly.entity_id
_entity_poly.type
_entity_poly.pdbx_seq_one_letter_code
_entity_poly.pdbx_strand_id
1 'polypeptide(L)'
;MGWAAGVGLADYLDTLKTNLAKRNVEHTDDIIKVYKETFQSNASSKRLKSDSVLAFSWLGFTQNQLLFRIGYLGEKDFGNNIAITKNNIFNYLHPYEYVVDQTKVENFFNKFEDKYDFDGDLNSLLKKLLERFNYFAKDKDVKSIDDICDIGIQLFTNDGIVKIRIKEQVDILLKAIDEGDVSNYFKLIDVITLSN
;
A
#
# COMPACT_ATOMS: atom_id res chain seq x y z
N MET A 1 7.98 -8.53 -7.41
CA MET A 1 6.51 -8.41 -7.49
C MET A 1 5.96 -7.66 -6.29
N GLY A 2 5.31 -6.53 -6.52
CA GLY A 2 4.94 -5.56 -5.50
C GLY A 2 3.45 -5.27 -5.41
N TRP A 3 2.97 -4.83 -4.24
CA TRP A 3 1.67 -4.14 -4.12
C TRP A 3 1.89 -2.63 -4.24
N ALA A 4 0.86 -1.89 -4.61
CA ALA A 4 0.95 -0.44 -4.67
C ALA A 4 -0.34 0.24 -4.17
N ALA A 5 -0.19 1.39 -3.54
CA ALA A 5 -1.25 2.32 -3.18
C ALA A 5 -0.80 3.74 -3.56
N GLY A 6 -1.71 4.64 -3.90
CA GLY A 6 -1.30 5.98 -4.31
C GLY A 6 -2.39 7.03 -4.20
N VAL A 7 -1.94 8.28 -4.04
CA VAL A 7 -2.80 9.47 -3.99
C VAL A 7 -2.64 10.22 -5.31
N GLY A 8 -3.76 10.66 -5.90
CA GLY A 8 -3.76 11.35 -7.19
C GLY A 8 -3.42 10.46 -8.39
N LEU A 9 -3.55 9.13 -8.25
CA LEU A 9 -3.20 8.13 -9.27
C LEU A 9 -4.36 7.22 -9.70
N ALA A 10 -5.61 7.55 -9.34
CA ALA A 10 -6.77 6.67 -9.47
C ALA A 10 -6.89 5.99 -10.85
N ASP A 11 -6.78 6.77 -11.93
CA ASP A 11 -6.93 6.27 -13.31
C ASP A 11 -5.84 5.25 -13.73
N TYR A 12 -4.70 5.26 -13.05
CA TYR A 12 -3.53 4.45 -13.41
C TYR A 12 -3.20 3.37 -12.38
N LEU A 13 -3.72 3.49 -11.16
CA LEU A 13 -3.28 2.69 -10.02
C LEU A 13 -3.53 1.19 -10.23
N ASP A 14 -4.65 0.81 -10.85
CA ASP A 14 -4.96 -0.60 -11.12
C ASP A 14 -4.06 -1.20 -12.21
N THR A 15 -3.74 -0.44 -13.26
CA THR A 15 -2.77 -0.84 -14.27
C THR A 15 -1.38 -0.99 -13.65
N LEU A 16 -0.99 -0.03 -12.81
CA LEU A 16 0.29 -0.03 -12.12
C LEU A 16 0.42 -1.22 -11.18
N LYS A 17 -0.58 -1.50 -10.34
CA LYS A 17 -0.66 -2.68 -9.48
C LYS A 17 -0.51 -3.96 -10.28
N THR A 18 -1.21 -4.07 -11.41
CA THR A 18 -1.17 -5.25 -12.29
C THR A 18 0.23 -5.45 -12.89
N ASN A 19 0.88 -4.37 -13.33
CA ASN A 19 2.23 -4.41 -13.90
C ASN A 19 3.29 -4.76 -12.85
N LEU A 20 3.23 -4.13 -11.65
CA LEU A 20 4.12 -4.46 -10.53
C LEU A 20 3.93 -5.88 -10.02
N ALA A 21 2.68 -6.37 -10.02
CA ALA A 21 2.37 -7.72 -9.58
C ALA A 21 2.95 -8.80 -10.51
N LYS A 22 3.19 -8.50 -11.80
CA LYS A 22 3.73 -9.45 -12.78
C LYS A 22 5.25 -9.36 -12.96
N ARG A 23 5.88 -8.26 -12.51
CA ARG A 23 7.30 -8.01 -12.73
C ARG A 23 8.17 -8.73 -11.71
N ASN A 24 9.22 -9.40 -12.17
CA ASN A 24 10.34 -9.68 -11.28
C ASN A 24 11.01 -8.34 -10.94
N VAL A 25 11.06 -8.00 -9.65
CA VAL A 25 11.63 -6.74 -9.18
C VAL A 25 12.91 -7.12 -8.48
N GLU A 26 14.04 -6.89 -9.14
CA GLU A 26 15.36 -7.23 -8.60
C GLU A 26 16.00 -5.97 -8.00
N HIS A 27 15.72 -4.82 -8.61
CA HIS A 27 16.22 -3.52 -8.18
C HIS A 27 15.11 -2.47 -8.11
N THR A 28 15.33 -1.41 -7.34
CA THR A 28 14.41 -0.26 -7.23
C THR A 28 14.17 0.44 -8.57
N ASP A 29 15.13 0.36 -9.50
CA ASP A 29 15.02 0.92 -10.85
C ASP A 29 13.95 0.23 -11.70
N ASP A 30 13.67 -1.05 -11.44
CA ASP A 30 12.58 -1.79 -12.12
C ASP A 30 11.23 -1.17 -11.78
N ILE A 31 11.08 -0.68 -10.54
CA ILE A 31 9.86 -0.05 -10.04
C ILE A 31 9.68 1.32 -10.67
N ILE A 32 10.76 2.11 -10.74
CA ILE A 32 10.77 3.42 -11.42
C ILE A 32 10.41 3.25 -12.90
N LYS A 33 10.92 2.19 -13.53
CA LYS A 33 10.60 1.87 -14.93
C LYS A 33 9.12 1.51 -15.11
N VAL A 34 8.57 0.62 -14.26
CA VAL A 34 7.13 0.27 -14.30
C VAL A 34 6.26 1.50 -14.09
N TYR A 35 6.63 2.36 -13.14
CA TYR A 35 5.95 3.62 -12.90
C TYR A 35 5.93 4.45 -14.19
N LYS A 36 7.10 4.81 -14.73
CA LYS A 36 7.23 5.63 -15.94
C LYS A 36 6.51 5.04 -17.15
N GLU A 37 6.65 3.73 -17.41
CA GLU A 37 5.99 3.04 -18.51
C GLU A 37 4.47 3.13 -18.40
N THR A 38 3.90 2.94 -17.20
CA THR A 38 2.45 2.99 -16.97
C THR A 38 1.87 4.39 -17.24
N PHE A 39 2.63 5.46 -16.98
CA PHE A 39 2.20 6.82 -17.34
C PHE A 39 2.39 7.12 -18.83
N GLN A 40 3.51 6.67 -19.42
CA GLN A 40 3.79 6.91 -20.84
C GLN A 40 2.82 6.17 -21.77
N SER A 41 2.39 4.95 -21.40
CA SER A 41 1.45 4.16 -22.20
C SER A 41 0.02 4.74 -22.22
N ASN A 42 -0.29 5.67 -21.31
CA ASN A 42 -1.61 6.30 -21.20
C ASN A 42 -1.60 7.77 -21.69
N ALA A 43 -0.79 8.07 -22.71
CA ALA A 43 -0.47 9.42 -23.23
C ALA A 43 -1.65 10.36 -23.58
N SER A 44 -2.90 9.89 -23.55
CA SER A 44 -4.10 10.73 -23.72
C SER A 44 -4.51 11.50 -22.45
N SER A 45 -4.05 11.10 -21.27
CA SER A 45 -4.39 11.77 -20.02
C SER A 45 -3.24 12.65 -19.53
N LYS A 46 -3.61 13.89 -19.21
CA LYS A 46 -2.79 15.01 -18.77
C LYS A 46 -1.61 14.59 -17.88
N ARG A 47 -0.49 15.33 -18.04
CA ARG A 47 0.68 15.43 -17.15
C ARG A 47 0.40 14.80 -15.78
N LEU A 48 1.28 13.89 -15.34
CA LEU A 48 1.46 13.52 -13.93
C LEU A 48 1.08 14.74 -13.09
N LYS A 49 0.02 14.62 -12.27
CA LYS A 49 -0.19 15.66 -11.26
C LYS A 49 1.12 15.64 -10.47
N SER A 50 1.83 16.76 -10.44
CA SER A 50 3.14 16.87 -9.79
C SER A 50 3.10 16.39 -8.34
N ASP A 51 1.91 16.38 -7.74
CA ASP A 51 1.66 16.02 -6.35
C ASP A 51 1.23 14.55 -6.17
N SER A 52 1.34 13.71 -7.19
CA SER A 52 1.01 12.28 -7.10
C SER A 52 2.13 11.49 -6.40
N VAL A 53 1.75 10.68 -5.40
CA VAL A 53 2.68 9.82 -4.67
C VAL A 53 2.19 8.37 -4.72
N LEU A 54 3.12 7.46 -4.99
CA LEU A 54 2.95 6.02 -4.98
C LEU A 54 3.68 5.43 -3.78
N ALA A 55 2.98 4.72 -2.91
CA ALA A 55 3.56 3.73 -2.02
C ALA A 55 3.56 2.37 -2.70
N PHE A 56 4.65 1.62 -2.60
CA PHE A 56 4.73 0.27 -3.15
C PHE A 56 5.56 -0.63 -2.26
N SER A 57 5.24 -1.93 -2.27
CA SER A 57 6.03 -2.96 -1.61
C SER A 57 6.81 -3.78 -2.62
N TRP A 58 7.94 -4.36 -2.25
CA TRP A 58 8.64 -5.33 -3.07
C TRP A 58 9.50 -6.26 -2.21
N LEU A 59 9.97 -7.32 -2.84
CA LEU A 59 10.91 -8.25 -2.26
C LEU A 59 12.34 -7.81 -2.56
N GLY A 60 13.16 -7.63 -1.53
CA GLY A 60 14.57 -7.32 -1.66
C GLY A 60 15.46 -8.40 -1.06
N PHE A 61 16.75 -8.31 -1.35
CA PHE A 61 17.80 -9.12 -0.77
C PHE A 61 18.89 -8.23 -0.17
N THR A 62 19.37 -8.56 1.03
CA THR A 62 20.60 -7.99 1.60
C THR A 62 21.48 -9.10 2.14
N GLN A 63 22.74 -9.18 1.69
CA GLN A 63 23.83 -9.97 2.30
C GLN A 63 23.39 -11.31 2.95
N ASN A 64 22.53 -12.09 2.27
CA ASN A 64 21.98 -13.42 2.66
C ASN A 64 20.60 -13.45 3.34
N GLN A 65 19.88 -12.34 3.43
CA GLN A 65 18.50 -12.33 3.92
C GLN A 65 17.56 -11.71 2.90
N LEU A 66 16.44 -12.41 2.72
CA LEU A 66 15.34 -12.01 1.88
C LEU A 66 14.36 -11.22 2.77
N LEU A 67 13.92 -10.06 2.30
CA LEU A 67 13.18 -9.08 3.11
C LEU A 67 12.13 -8.36 2.30
N PHE A 68 11.02 -8.01 2.95
CA PHE A 68 10.02 -7.12 2.37
C PHE A 68 10.44 -5.67 2.58
N ARG A 69 10.36 -4.87 1.52
CA ARG A 69 10.51 -3.42 1.60
C ARG A 69 9.22 -2.76 1.19
N ILE A 70 8.94 -1.61 1.80
CA ILE A 70 7.95 -0.66 1.33
C ILE A 70 8.71 0.62 1.01
N GLY A 71 8.30 1.29 -0.05
CA GLY A 71 8.90 2.55 -0.44
C GLY A 71 7.92 3.46 -1.15
N TYR A 72 8.37 4.68 -1.35
CA TYR A 72 7.59 5.75 -1.95
C TYR A 72 8.29 6.32 -3.17
N LEU A 73 7.48 6.67 -4.16
CA LEU A 73 7.91 7.35 -5.37
C LEU A 73 6.91 8.47 -5.67
N GLY A 74 7.42 9.66 -5.93
CA GLY A 74 6.63 10.85 -6.20
C GLY A 74 7.59 11.88 -6.78
N GLU A 75 7.24 12.43 -7.93
CA GLU A 75 8.15 13.28 -8.70
C GLU A 75 8.56 14.54 -7.91
N LYS A 76 7.63 15.11 -7.14
CA LYS A 76 7.88 16.30 -6.32
C LYS A 76 8.57 15.99 -5.00
N ASP A 77 8.16 14.93 -4.30
CA ASP A 77 8.61 14.65 -2.93
C ASP A 77 9.95 13.89 -2.87
N PHE A 78 10.21 13.03 -3.86
CA PHE A 78 11.40 12.17 -3.89
C PHE A 78 12.22 12.30 -5.18
N GLY A 79 11.73 13.05 -6.18
CA GLY A 79 12.35 13.10 -7.49
C GLY A 79 12.26 11.75 -8.20
N ASN A 80 13.37 11.33 -8.83
CA ASN A 80 13.52 9.99 -9.40
C ASN A 80 14.03 8.94 -8.38
N ASN A 81 14.00 9.24 -7.07
CA ASN A 81 14.50 8.35 -6.03
C ASN A 81 13.36 7.68 -5.25
N ILE A 82 13.70 6.59 -4.54
CA ILE A 82 12.78 5.85 -3.69
C ILE A 82 13.12 6.08 -2.22
N ALA A 83 12.14 6.58 -1.45
CA ALA A 83 12.24 6.57 0.01
C ALA A 83 11.79 5.20 0.54
N ILE A 84 12.49 4.64 1.54
CA ILE A 84 12.20 3.31 2.10
C ILE A 84 11.60 3.46 3.51
N THR A 85 10.55 2.70 3.83
CA THR A 85 9.95 2.69 5.16
C THR A 85 10.85 1.98 6.16
N LYS A 86 10.78 2.40 7.43
CA LYS A 86 11.28 1.60 8.55
C LYS A 86 10.27 0.49 8.88
N ASN A 87 10.77 -0.60 9.47
CA ASN A 87 9.93 -1.69 9.96
C ASN A 87 9.08 -1.23 11.16
N ASN A 88 7.93 -1.88 11.39
CA ASN A 88 7.05 -1.67 12.56
C ASN A 88 6.50 -0.23 12.71
N ILE A 89 6.45 0.52 11.60
CA ILE A 89 5.89 1.88 11.56
C ILE A 89 4.77 1.91 10.53
N PHE A 90 3.61 2.43 10.94
CA PHE A 90 2.57 2.82 10.02
C PHE A 90 2.98 4.12 9.32
N ASN A 91 3.04 4.08 8.00
CA ASN A 91 3.36 5.23 7.19
C ASN A 91 2.13 5.58 6.35
N TYR A 92 1.79 6.87 6.31
CA TYR A 92 0.55 7.35 5.73
C TYR A 92 0.82 8.27 4.55
N LEU A 93 0.12 8.03 3.45
CA LEU A 93 -0.09 9.04 2.42
C LEU A 93 -1.45 9.67 2.71
N HIS A 94 -1.43 10.87 3.29
CA HIS A 94 -2.66 11.56 3.68
C HIS A 94 -3.45 12.05 2.46
N PRO A 95 -4.80 12.09 2.53
CA PRO A 95 -5.59 12.79 1.54
C PRO A 95 -5.19 14.27 1.49
N TYR A 96 -5.35 14.90 0.33
CA TYR A 96 -4.96 16.29 0.11
C TYR A 96 -5.57 17.24 1.16
N GLU A 97 -6.82 16.99 1.54
CA GLU A 97 -7.57 17.75 2.53
C GLU A 97 -6.92 17.75 3.92
N TYR A 98 -6.15 16.71 4.26
CA TYR A 98 -5.37 16.64 5.51
C TYR A 98 -4.02 17.33 5.34
N VAL A 99 -3.41 17.23 4.16
CA VAL A 99 -2.11 17.90 3.89
C VAL A 99 -2.23 19.42 4.00
N VAL A 100 -3.39 19.99 3.64
CA VAL A 100 -3.62 21.46 3.71
C VAL A 100 -4.18 21.95 5.05
N ASP A 101 -4.56 21.05 5.97
CA ASP A 101 -5.08 21.37 7.30
C ASP A 101 -4.34 20.59 8.38
N GLN A 102 -3.35 21.25 8.98
CA GLN A 102 -2.51 20.66 10.02
C GLN A 102 -3.30 20.15 11.23
N THR A 103 -4.43 20.79 11.57
CA THR A 103 -5.26 20.38 12.72
C THR A 103 -5.80 18.96 12.52
N LYS A 104 -6.16 18.60 11.28
CA LYS A 104 -6.64 17.26 10.95
C LYS A 104 -5.55 16.22 11.07
N VAL A 105 -4.34 16.56 10.65
CA VAL A 105 -3.15 15.71 10.79
C VAL A 105 -2.86 15.46 12.27
N GLU A 106 -2.85 16.51 13.09
CA GLU A 106 -2.63 16.41 14.54
C GLU A 106 -3.72 15.57 15.22
N ASN A 107 -5.00 15.80 14.89
CA ASN A 107 -6.10 15.00 15.42
C ASN A 107 -5.98 13.51 15.06
N PHE A 108 -5.53 13.20 13.83
CA PHE A 108 -5.30 11.83 13.41
C PHE A 108 -4.20 11.16 14.25
N PHE A 109 -3.03 11.81 14.39
CA PHE A 109 -1.91 11.25 15.16
C PHE A 109 -2.16 11.23 16.67
N ASN A 110 -3.02 12.09 17.20
CA ASN A 110 -3.47 12.01 18.60
C ASN A 110 -4.38 10.81 18.85
N LYS A 111 -5.12 10.36 17.83
CA LYS A 111 -6.05 9.23 17.93
C LYS A 111 -5.39 7.88 17.67
N PHE A 112 -4.37 7.84 16.81
CA PHE A 112 -3.75 6.61 16.34
C PHE A 112 -2.24 6.62 16.54
N GLU A 113 -1.71 5.56 17.15
CA GLU A 113 -0.26 5.34 17.26
C GLU A 113 0.38 5.15 15.87
N ASP A 114 1.55 5.74 15.67
CA ASP A 114 2.36 5.62 14.45
C ASP A 114 3.24 4.36 14.46
N LYS A 115 3.58 3.88 15.65
CA LYS A 115 4.35 2.66 15.87
C LYS A 115 3.46 1.50 16.25
N TYR A 116 3.92 0.30 15.92
CA TYR A 116 3.26 -0.92 16.34
C TYR A 116 4.24 -2.06 16.45
N ASP A 117 4.21 -2.74 17.60
CA ASP A 117 4.93 -3.97 17.80
C ASP A 117 4.07 -5.15 17.30
N PHE A 118 4.51 -5.77 16.21
CA PHE A 118 3.83 -6.93 15.66
C PHE A 118 4.04 -8.15 16.56
N ASP A 119 2.95 -8.65 17.10
CA ASP A 119 2.86 -9.81 17.99
C ASP A 119 2.65 -11.13 17.23
N GLY A 120 2.59 -11.09 15.90
CA GLY A 120 2.29 -12.23 15.04
C GLY A 120 0.81 -12.36 14.66
N ASP A 121 -0.09 -11.53 15.21
CA ASP A 121 -1.51 -11.56 14.90
C ASP A 121 -1.85 -10.64 13.71
N LEU A 122 -2.01 -11.26 12.53
CA LEU A 122 -2.39 -10.56 11.30
C LEU A 122 -3.76 -9.88 11.43
N ASN A 123 -4.72 -10.45 12.16
CA ASN A 123 -6.06 -9.87 12.30
C ASN A 123 -6.02 -8.59 13.13
N SER A 124 -5.25 -8.59 14.22
CA SER A 124 -5.00 -7.39 15.04
C SER A 124 -4.34 -6.26 14.21
N LEU A 125 -3.32 -6.60 13.40
CA LEU A 125 -2.68 -5.65 12.50
C LEU A 125 -3.65 -5.10 11.44
N LEU A 126 -4.44 -5.97 10.80
CA LEU A 126 -5.42 -5.57 9.79
C LEU A 126 -6.50 -4.67 10.40
N LYS A 127 -6.98 -4.99 11.60
CA LYS A 127 -7.97 -4.16 12.30
C LYS A 127 -7.44 -2.76 12.54
N LYS A 128 -6.23 -2.65 13.10
CA LYS A 128 -5.56 -1.36 13.32
C LYS A 128 -5.43 -0.54 12.03
N LEU A 129 -5.07 -1.17 10.92
CA LEU A 129 -4.94 -0.51 9.62
C LEU A 129 -6.30 -0.04 9.08
N LEU A 130 -7.31 -0.91 9.15
CA LEU A 130 -8.66 -0.63 8.65
C LEU A 130 -9.37 0.45 9.48
N GLU A 131 -9.19 0.49 10.80
CA GLU A 131 -9.74 1.54 11.66
C GLU A 131 -9.22 2.93 11.28
N ARG A 132 -7.94 3.02 10.93
CA ARG A 132 -7.30 4.25 10.44
C ARG A 132 -7.83 4.65 9.07
N PHE A 133 -7.97 3.71 8.15
CA PHE A 133 -8.59 3.98 6.84
C PHE A 133 -10.03 4.43 7.00
N ASN A 134 -10.82 3.75 7.85
CA ASN A 134 -12.21 4.07 8.11
C ASN A 134 -12.38 5.48 8.70
N TYR A 135 -11.41 5.92 9.52
CA TYR A 135 -11.40 7.29 10.02
C TYR A 135 -11.34 8.32 8.89
N PHE A 136 -10.48 8.11 7.89
CA PHE A 136 -10.43 8.98 6.72
C PHE A 136 -11.69 8.85 5.85
N ALA A 137 -12.17 7.63 5.59
CA ALA A 137 -13.32 7.37 4.73
C ALA A 137 -14.63 7.94 5.30
N LYS A 138 -14.76 8.02 6.63
CA LYS A 138 -15.95 8.58 7.31
C LYS A 138 -15.86 10.09 7.57
N ASP A 139 -14.71 10.70 7.34
CA ASP A 139 -14.56 12.15 7.45
C ASP A 139 -15.30 12.83 6.28
N LYS A 140 -16.37 13.55 6.60
CA LYS A 140 -17.23 14.21 5.60
C LYS A 140 -16.51 15.29 4.80
N ASP A 141 -15.40 15.80 5.33
CA ASP A 141 -14.59 16.80 4.64
C ASP A 141 -13.61 16.17 3.65
N VAL A 142 -13.39 14.85 3.72
CA VAL A 142 -12.54 14.10 2.79
C VAL A 142 -13.41 13.55 1.67
N LYS A 143 -13.28 14.11 0.47
CA LYS A 143 -14.03 13.66 -0.71
C LYS A 143 -13.18 12.79 -1.63
N SER A 144 -11.87 12.73 -1.35
CA SER A 144 -10.87 12.09 -2.17
C SER A 144 -10.65 10.61 -1.85
N ILE A 145 -11.29 10.08 -0.80
CA ILE A 145 -11.15 8.69 -0.34
C ILE A 145 -12.51 7.99 -0.45
N ASP A 146 -12.49 6.81 -1.08
CA ASP A 146 -13.63 5.88 -1.15
C ASP A 146 -13.67 5.00 0.10
N ASP A 147 -14.82 4.39 0.40
CA ASP A 147 -14.97 3.45 1.52
C ASP A 147 -14.42 2.05 1.21
N ILE A 148 -14.05 1.78 -0.05
CA ILE A 148 -13.45 0.53 -0.51
C ILE A 148 -11.95 0.52 -0.19
N CYS A 149 -11.55 -0.41 0.68
CA CYS A 149 -10.16 -0.75 0.93
C CYS A 149 -9.60 -1.67 -0.14
N ASP A 150 -8.32 -1.51 -0.49
CA ASP A 150 -7.60 -2.41 -1.40
C ASP A 150 -6.19 -2.71 -0.89
N ILE A 151 -6.09 -3.80 -0.12
CA ILE A 151 -4.92 -4.18 0.68
C ILE A 151 -4.19 -5.32 0.00
N GLY A 152 -2.87 -5.20 -0.13
CA GLY A 152 -1.98 -6.28 -0.54
C GLY A 152 -1.12 -6.72 0.62
N ILE A 153 -1.04 -8.03 0.82
CA ILE A 153 -0.28 -8.69 1.89
C ILE A 153 0.72 -9.64 1.25
N GLN A 154 1.95 -9.62 1.74
CA GLN A 154 3.01 -10.55 1.37
C GLN A 154 3.47 -11.30 2.61
N LEU A 155 3.48 -12.63 2.56
CA LEU A 155 3.80 -13.49 3.68
C LEU A 155 4.93 -14.44 3.32
N PHE A 156 5.87 -14.63 4.24
CA PHE A 156 6.81 -15.76 4.19
C PHE A 156 6.13 -17.00 4.73
N THR A 157 6.14 -18.06 3.95
CA THR A 157 5.68 -19.39 4.33
C THR A 157 6.79 -20.41 4.05
N ASN A 158 6.61 -21.63 4.53
CA ASN A 158 7.55 -22.72 4.23
C ASN A 158 7.60 -23.06 2.74
N ASP A 159 6.50 -22.82 2.02
CA ASP A 159 6.37 -23.11 0.58
C ASP A 159 6.89 -21.95 -0.30
N GLY A 160 7.35 -20.86 0.32
CA GLY A 160 7.88 -19.68 -0.34
C GLY A 160 7.15 -18.41 0.06
N ILE A 161 6.74 -17.61 -0.93
CA ILE A 161 6.16 -16.29 -0.69
C ILE A 161 4.74 -16.26 -1.23
N VAL A 162 3.78 -16.08 -0.33
CA VAL A 162 2.36 -16.01 -0.66
C VAL A 162 1.93 -14.55 -0.76
N LYS A 163 1.21 -14.22 -1.82
CA LYS A 163 0.63 -12.89 -2.03
C LYS A 163 -0.88 -12.93 -1.98
N ILE A 164 -1.45 -12.11 -1.10
CA ILE A 164 -2.89 -12.04 -0.87
C ILE A 164 -3.36 -10.62 -1.14
N ARG A 165 -4.53 -10.50 -1.76
CA ARG A 165 -5.27 -9.24 -1.88
C ARG A 165 -6.56 -9.33 -1.09
N ILE A 166 -6.91 -8.25 -0.40
CA ILE A 166 -8.22 -8.02 0.19
C ILE A 166 -8.78 -6.75 -0.45
N LYS A 167 -9.97 -6.83 -1.07
CA LYS A 167 -10.63 -5.65 -1.64
C LYS A 167 -12.12 -5.68 -1.33
N GLU A 168 -12.57 -4.80 -0.44
CA GLU A 168 -13.96 -4.70 -0.01
C GLU A 168 -14.17 -3.38 0.77
N GLN A 169 -15.42 -2.99 0.99
CA GLN A 169 -15.79 -1.90 1.89
C GLN A 169 -15.19 -2.07 3.29
N VAL A 170 -14.62 -0.99 3.84
CA VAL A 170 -13.90 -0.99 5.11
C VAL A 170 -14.76 -1.48 6.28
N ASP A 171 -16.04 -1.11 6.32
CA ASP A 171 -16.96 -1.52 7.39
C ASP A 171 -17.28 -3.02 7.33
N ILE A 172 -17.36 -3.59 6.12
CA ILE A 172 -17.53 -5.04 5.94
C ILE A 172 -16.29 -5.78 6.43
N LEU A 173 -15.09 -5.30 6.10
CA LEU A 173 -13.84 -5.91 6.54
C LEU A 173 -13.64 -5.83 8.05
N LEU A 174 -13.93 -4.69 8.67
CA LEU A 174 -13.86 -4.54 10.13
C LEU A 174 -14.79 -5.52 10.83
N LYS A 175 -16.04 -5.64 10.35
CA LYS A 175 -17.00 -6.62 10.86
C LYS A 175 -16.48 -8.05 10.69
N ALA A 176 -15.95 -8.39 9.51
CA ALA A 176 -15.41 -9.72 9.25
C ALA A 176 -14.22 -10.06 10.15
N ILE A 177 -13.40 -9.08 10.54
CA ILE A 177 -12.33 -9.31 11.53
C ILE A 177 -12.91 -9.62 12.91
N ASP A 178 -13.89 -8.84 13.36
CA ASP A 178 -14.54 -9.06 14.65
C ASP A 178 -15.26 -10.42 14.74
N GLU A 179 -15.77 -10.91 13.60
CA GLU A 179 -16.42 -12.21 13.47
C GLU A 179 -15.43 -13.37 13.24
N GLY A 180 -14.14 -13.08 12.99
CA GLY A 180 -13.12 -14.10 12.71
C GLY A 180 -13.11 -14.63 11.27
N ASP A 181 -13.83 -13.98 10.36
CA ASP A 181 -14.13 -14.42 8.99
C ASP A 181 -13.42 -13.60 7.90
N VAL A 182 -12.47 -12.73 8.25
CA VAL A 182 -11.76 -11.87 7.29
C VAL A 182 -11.02 -12.65 6.20
N SER A 183 -10.61 -13.89 6.50
CA SER A 183 -9.94 -14.78 5.55
C SER A 183 -10.82 -15.14 4.34
N ASN A 184 -12.14 -15.07 4.46
CA ASN A 184 -13.06 -15.30 3.33
C ASN A 184 -12.90 -14.26 2.21
N TYR A 185 -12.33 -13.09 2.52
CA TYR A 185 -12.05 -12.03 1.57
C TYR A 185 -10.64 -12.12 0.98
N PHE A 186 -9.86 -13.14 1.36
CA PHE A 186 -8.49 -13.30 0.88
C PHE A 186 -8.50 -13.87 -0.54
N LYS A 187 -8.03 -13.07 -1.49
CA LYS A 187 -7.77 -13.53 -2.85
C LYS A 187 -6.29 -13.83 -2.99
N LEU A 188 -5.95 -15.09 -3.22
CA LEU A 188 -4.59 -15.48 -3.63
C LEU A 188 -4.28 -14.85 -4.98
N ILE A 189 -3.23 -14.04 -5.03
CA ILE A 189 -2.76 -13.39 -6.25
C ILE A 189 -1.66 -14.21 -6.91
N ASP A 190 -0.71 -14.69 -6.10
CA ASP A 190 0.47 -15.38 -6.61
C ASP A 190 1.22 -16.12 -5.49
N VAL A 191 2.00 -17.13 -5.88
CA VAL A 191 2.90 -17.89 -5.00
C VAL A 191 4.26 -17.98 -5.67
N ILE A 192 5.29 -17.44 -5.02
CA ILE A 192 6.67 -17.61 -5.46
C ILE A 192 7.26 -18.78 -4.68
N THR A 193 7.49 -19.90 -5.35
CA THR A 193 8.17 -21.04 -4.73
C THR A 193 9.66 -20.78 -4.64
N LEU A 194 10.21 -20.94 -3.43
CA LEU A 194 11.66 -20.93 -3.24
C LEU A 194 12.13 -22.36 -3.47
N SER A 195 12.64 -22.63 -4.68
CA SER A 195 13.22 -23.94 -4.99
C SER A 195 14.56 -24.07 -4.25
N ASN A 196 14.75 -25.15 -3.50
CA ASN A 196 16.07 -25.51 -2.94
C ASN A 196 17.07 -25.89 -4.03
#